data_AF-A0A9Q3VX89-F1
#
_entry.id   AF-A0A9Q3VX89-F1
#
_cell.length_a   1.000
_cell.length_b   1.000
_cell.length_c   1.000
_cell.angle_alpha   90.00
_cell.angle_beta   90.00
_cell.angle_gamma   90.00
#
_symmetry.space_group_name_H-M   'P 1'
#
loop_
_entity.id
_entity.type
_entity.pdbx_description
1 polymer ?
#
loop_
_entity_poly.entity_id
_entity_poly.type
_entity_poly.pdbx_seq_one_letter_code
_entity_poly.pdbx_strand_id
1 'polypeptide(L)'
;MQGDGNLVVYSSANKALWASNTNAHAGAYLTLQSDGNTVVYSNTNKPLWAAGTNIVVGGSNDYPYANSSIDVSDGAGFLTRECTSFVAWRIRHNLKIADFSNGWRGGWFGHAGTWVANARNLGLVVNSTPAVNSVAVLPTGVDGAGSMGHVGFVLGVGNGTVDVEDYNYADSYARRPRPALPQHRFVALIEKWVVSACHLR
;
A
#
# COMPACT_ATOMS: atom_id res chain seq x y z
N MET A 1 20.37 -15.83 -4.91
CA MET A 1 20.92 -16.28 -3.63
C MET A 1 22.24 -17.00 -3.89
N GLN A 2 23.28 -16.74 -3.11
CA GLN A 2 24.56 -17.44 -3.24
C GLN A 2 24.53 -18.78 -2.47
N GLY A 3 25.43 -19.70 -2.84
CA GLY A 3 25.47 -21.04 -2.23
C GLY A 3 25.86 -21.06 -0.75
N ASP A 4 26.55 -20.02 -0.28
CA ASP A 4 26.91 -19.82 1.12
C ASP A 4 25.77 -19.26 1.99
N GLY A 5 24.60 -19.00 1.41
CA GLY A 5 23.46 -18.42 2.11
C GLY A 5 23.47 -16.89 2.19
N ASN A 6 24.30 -16.21 1.38
CA ASN A 6 24.27 -14.74 1.28
C ASN A 6 23.39 -14.23 0.10
N LEU A 7 22.56 -13.21 0.37
CA LEU A 7 21.81 -12.50 -0.67
C LEU A 7 22.63 -11.29 -1.08
N VAL A 8 23.08 -11.26 -2.33
CA VAL A 8 23.91 -10.18 -2.86
C VAL A 8 23.26 -9.60 -4.10
N VAL A 9 23.15 -8.27 -4.12
CA VAL A 9 22.72 -7.51 -5.30
C VAL A 9 23.95 -7.13 -6.10
N TYR A 10 23.94 -7.46 -7.38
CA TYR A 10 25.03 -7.18 -8.31
C TYR A 10 24.61 -6.15 -9.37
N SER A 11 25.57 -5.37 -9.86
CA SER A 11 25.39 -4.58 -11.08
C SER A 11 25.40 -5.46 -12.32
N SER A 12 25.02 -4.90 -13.48
CA SER A 12 25.16 -5.57 -14.78
C SER A 12 26.60 -5.94 -15.13
N ALA A 13 27.58 -5.25 -14.55
CA ALA A 13 29.00 -5.57 -14.68
C ALA A 13 29.50 -6.61 -13.65
N ASN A 14 28.58 -7.31 -12.97
CA ASN A 14 28.87 -8.33 -11.97
C ASN A 14 29.65 -7.81 -10.74
N LYS A 15 29.51 -6.52 -10.41
CA LYS A 15 30.08 -5.92 -9.20
C LYS A 15 29.05 -5.99 -8.07
N ALA A 16 29.44 -6.47 -6.89
CA ALA A 16 28.57 -6.46 -5.72
C ALA A 16 28.24 -5.01 -5.33
N LEU A 17 26.95 -4.69 -5.21
CA LEU A 17 26.43 -3.39 -4.80
C LEU A 17 25.99 -3.39 -3.34
N TRP A 18 25.45 -4.52 -2.86
CA TRP A 18 24.96 -4.69 -1.48
C TRP A 18 24.86 -6.18 -1.13
N ALA A 19 24.99 -6.53 0.15
CA ALA A 19 24.82 -7.90 0.64
C ALA A 19 24.04 -7.94 1.98
N SER A 20 23.26 -9.01 2.19
CA SER A 20 22.55 -9.28 3.45
C SER A 20 23.48 -9.69 4.58
N ASN A 21 24.73 -10.07 4.27
CA ASN A 21 25.74 -10.56 5.21
C ASN A 21 25.27 -11.79 5.99
N THR A 22 24.58 -12.70 5.30
CA THR A 22 24.06 -13.96 5.86
C THR A 22 24.87 -15.17 5.38
N ASN A 23 26.14 -14.96 5.01
CA ASN A 23 27.04 -16.04 4.62
C ASN A 23 27.23 -17.07 5.76
N ALA A 24 27.70 -18.27 5.41
CA ALA A 24 27.81 -19.45 6.28
C ALA A 24 26.46 -20.11 6.67
N HIS A 25 25.39 -19.80 5.94
CA HIS A 25 24.06 -20.38 6.11
C HIS A 25 23.61 -21.08 4.83
N ALA A 26 24.37 -22.08 4.38
CA ALA A 26 24.05 -22.85 3.17
C ALA A 26 22.61 -23.39 3.20
N GLY A 27 21.90 -23.23 2.09
CA GLY A 27 20.47 -23.55 1.99
C GLY A 27 19.53 -22.47 2.55
N ALA A 28 20.04 -21.30 2.94
CA ALA A 28 19.20 -20.15 3.21
C ALA A 28 18.39 -19.73 1.98
N TYR A 29 17.21 -19.20 2.22
CA TYR A 29 16.28 -18.80 1.17
C TYR A 29 15.68 -17.42 1.45
N LEU A 30 15.32 -16.72 0.38
CA LEU A 30 14.61 -15.45 0.43
C LEU A 30 13.12 -15.70 0.31
N THR A 31 12.31 -15.07 1.17
CA THR A 31 10.86 -15.11 1.07
C THR A 31 10.25 -13.72 1.21
N LEU A 32 9.12 -13.51 0.54
CA LEU A 32 8.23 -12.37 0.78
C LEU A 32 7.10 -12.85 1.69
N GLN A 33 7.08 -12.31 2.91
CA GLN A 33 6.06 -12.62 3.91
C GLN A 33 4.73 -11.95 3.54
N SER A 34 3.63 -12.43 4.12
CA SER A 34 2.28 -11.91 3.89
C SER A 34 2.09 -10.46 4.36
N ASP A 35 2.93 -10.01 5.30
CA ASP A 35 3.00 -8.61 5.75
C ASP A 35 3.84 -7.73 4.81
N GLY A 36 4.29 -8.24 3.66
CA GLY A 36 5.11 -7.51 2.68
C GLY A 36 6.58 -7.38 3.07
N ASN A 37 7.01 -7.99 4.18
CA ASN A 37 8.41 -8.00 4.55
C ASN A 37 9.20 -9.01 3.72
N THR A 38 10.34 -8.57 3.19
CA THR A 38 11.30 -9.48 2.54
C THR A 38 12.31 -9.97 3.57
N VAL A 39 12.40 -11.29 3.74
CA VAL A 39 13.21 -11.92 4.80
C VAL A 39 14.08 -13.04 4.23
N VAL A 40 15.34 -13.10 4.67
CA VAL A 40 16.22 -14.25 4.45
C VAL A 40 16.09 -15.18 5.66
N TYR A 41 15.73 -16.43 5.40
CA TYR A 41 15.64 -17.50 6.39
C TYR A 41 16.76 -18.52 6.20
N SER A 42 17.20 -19.14 7.29
CA SER A 42 18.02 -20.36 7.24
C SER A 42 17.22 -21.53 6.67
N ASN A 43 17.92 -22.60 6.31
CA ASN A 43 17.31 -23.89 5.95
C ASN A 43 16.47 -24.52 7.08
N THR A 44 16.56 -24.01 8.31
CA THR A 44 15.77 -24.41 9.49
C THR A 44 14.69 -23.41 9.86
N ASN A 45 14.33 -22.48 8.95
CA ASN A 45 13.32 -21.43 9.15
C ASN A 45 13.65 -20.42 10.27
N LYS A 46 14.93 -20.23 10.61
CA LYS A 46 15.36 -19.13 11.49
C LYS A 46 15.58 -17.87 10.66
N PRO A 47 15.00 -16.71 11.03
CA PRO A 47 15.27 -15.47 10.30
C PRO A 47 16.73 -15.07 10.50
N LEU A 48 17.42 -14.72 9.41
CA LEU A 48 18.82 -14.31 9.38
C LEU A 48 18.96 -12.80 9.09
N TRP A 49 18.09 -12.26 8.24
CA TRP A 49 18.03 -10.84 7.90
C TRP A 49 16.62 -10.47 7.43
N ALA A 50 16.20 -9.22 7.66
CA ALA A 50 14.94 -8.68 7.17
C ALA A 50 15.13 -7.29 6.55
N ALA A 51 14.41 -7.02 5.47
CA ALA A 51 14.42 -5.72 4.79
C ALA A 51 13.71 -4.62 5.57
N GLY A 52 12.87 -4.98 6.54
CA GLY A 52 12.02 -4.02 7.26
C GLY A 52 10.95 -3.42 6.34
N THR A 53 10.57 -4.14 5.28
CA THR A 53 9.52 -3.74 4.34
C THR A 53 8.14 -4.17 4.80
N ASN A 54 8.02 -4.58 6.07
CA ASN A 54 6.75 -4.93 6.68
C ASN A 54 5.79 -3.74 6.59
N ILE A 55 4.64 -4.00 5.98
CA ILE A 55 3.48 -3.12 6.01
C ILE A 55 2.87 -3.32 7.38
N VAL A 56 2.56 -2.22 8.07
CA VAL A 56 1.75 -2.29 9.30
C VAL A 56 0.42 -2.94 8.91
N VAL A 57 0.14 -4.13 9.45
CA VAL A 57 -1.09 -4.86 9.17
C VAL A 57 -2.25 -4.03 9.70
N GLY A 58 -2.99 -3.37 8.80
CA GLY A 58 -4.21 -2.65 9.15
C GLY A 58 -5.29 -3.60 9.70
N GLY A 59 -6.35 -3.04 10.29
CA GLY A 59 -7.44 -3.84 10.87
C GLY A 59 -7.72 -3.59 12.35
N SER A 60 -6.94 -2.74 12.99
CA SER A 60 -7.34 -2.05 14.22
C SER A 60 -7.48 -0.56 13.93
N ASN A 61 -8.38 0.13 14.63
CA ASN A 61 -8.52 1.58 14.51
C ASN A 61 -7.35 2.30 15.21
N ASP A 62 -6.23 2.41 14.50
CA ASP A 62 -4.99 3.06 14.89
C ASP A 62 -4.83 4.47 14.30
N TYR A 63 -5.91 4.99 13.69
CA TYR A 63 -5.96 6.32 13.12
C TYR A 63 -5.84 7.38 14.24
N PRO A 64 -4.86 8.30 14.19
CA PRO A 64 -4.58 9.23 15.29
C PRO A 64 -5.73 10.20 15.58
N TYR A 65 -6.62 10.43 14.63
CA TYR A 65 -7.78 11.32 14.80
C TYR A 65 -9.09 10.57 15.10
N ALA A 66 -9.02 9.30 15.49
CA ALA A 66 -10.20 8.49 15.80
C ALA A 66 -11.13 9.14 16.85
N ASN A 67 -10.53 9.87 17.81
CA ASN A 67 -11.24 10.57 18.90
C ASN A 67 -11.34 12.10 18.69
N SER A 68 -10.91 12.61 17.53
CA SER A 68 -11.01 14.04 17.22
C SER A 68 -12.43 14.42 16.82
N SER A 69 -12.69 15.73 16.78
CA SER A 69 -13.87 16.25 16.10
C SER A 69 -13.83 15.86 14.62
N ILE A 70 -15.00 15.68 14.00
CA ILE A 70 -15.11 15.54 12.55
C ILE A 70 -14.88 16.91 11.90
N ASP A 71 -14.45 16.93 10.64
CA ASP A 71 -14.35 18.16 9.82
C ASP A 71 -13.40 19.25 10.35
N VAL A 72 -12.36 18.86 11.10
CA VAL A 72 -11.26 19.78 11.45
C VAL A 72 -10.00 19.42 10.69
N SER A 73 -9.09 20.37 10.51
CA SER A 73 -7.87 20.15 9.73
C SER A 73 -7.01 19.04 10.35
N ASP A 74 -6.57 18.09 9.53
CA ASP A 74 -5.61 17.04 9.89
C ASP A 74 -4.14 17.46 9.70
N GLY A 75 -3.91 18.72 9.30
CA GLY A 75 -2.58 19.28 9.01
C GLY A 75 -1.98 18.87 7.66
N ALA A 76 -2.55 17.90 6.96
CA ALA A 76 -2.15 17.49 5.60
C ALA A 76 -3.07 18.06 4.51
N GLY A 77 -3.98 18.95 4.88
CA GLY A 77 -4.96 19.56 3.97
C GLY A 77 -6.23 18.74 3.77
N PHE A 78 -6.43 17.68 4.57
CA PHE A 78 -7.69 16.94 4.64
C PHE A 78 -8.41 17.23 5.97
N LEU A 79 -9.61 16.68 6.10
CA LEU A 79 -10.47 16.85 7.27
C LEU A 79 -10.48 15.57 8.11
N THR A 80 -10.29 15.70 9.42
CA THR A 80 -10.22 14.58 10.36
C THR A 80 -11.48 13.74 10.32
N ARG A 81 -11.29 12.42 10.45
CA ARG A 81 -12.35 11.40 10.41
C ARG A 81 -13.10 11.28 9.08
N GLU A 82 -12.71 12.04 8.06
CA GLU A 82 -13.14 11.77 6.69
C GLU A 82 -12.33 10.64 6.05
N CYS A 83 -12.95 9.95 5.09
CA CYS A 83 -12.31 8.87 4.34
C CYS A 83 -10.96 9.29 3.72
N THR A 84 -10.88 10.51 3.20
CA THR A 84 -9.69 11.05 2.54
C THR A 84 -8.54 11.29 3.53
N SER A 85 -8.81 11.82 4.73
CA SER A 85 -7.78 12.00 5.76
C SER A 85 -7.27 10.66 6.29
N PHE A 86 -8.17 9.70 6.53
CA PHE A 86 -7.77 8.35 6.95
C PHE A 86 -6.85 7.69 5.91
N VAL A 87 -7.26 7.70 4.64
CA VAL A 87 -6.45 7.11 3.57
C VAL A 87 -5.13 7.88 3.37
N ALA A 88 -5.13 9.21 3.48
CA ALA A 88 -3.90 10.00 3.44
C ALA A 88 -2.94 9.65 4.59
N TRP A 89 -3.47 9.36 5.78
CA TRP A 89 -2.69 8.84 6.89
C TRP A 89 -2.15 7.43 6.60
N ARG A 90 -2.96 6.50 6.10
CA ARG A 90 -2.50 5.16 5.68
C ARG A 90 -1.42 5.24 4.60
N ILE A 91 -1.50 6.16 3.65
CA ILE A 91 -0.45 6.38 2.66
C ILE A 91 0.87 6.79 3.32
N ARG A 92 0.85 7.81 4.18
CA ARG A 92 2.05 8.27 4.90
C ARG A 92 2.61 7.17 5.80
N HIS A 93 1.75 6.45 6.50
CA HIS A 93 2.13 5.51 7.54
C HIS A 93 2.50 4.12 7.00
N ASN A 94 1.69 3.55 6.10
CA ASN A 94 1.86 2.19 5.59
C ASN A 94 2.70 2.17 4.32
N LEU A 95 2.55 3.15 3.41
CA LEU A 95 3.36 3.23 2.19
C LEU A 95 4.66 4.03 2.38
N LYS A 96 4.86 4.64 3.55
CA LYS A 96 6.03 5.45 3.90
C LYS A 96 6.26 6.65 2.96
N ILE A 97 5.18 7.16 2.35
CA ILE A 97 5.21 8.39 1.54
C ILE A 97 4.96 9.58 2.49
N ALA A 98 5.98 9.98 3.24
CA ALA A 98 5.85 10.90 4.37
C ALA A 98 5.29 12.29 3.99
N ASP A 99 5.53 12.74 2.76
CA ASP A 99 5.12 14.05 2.23
C ASP A 99 3.72 14.04 1.58
N PHE A 100 3.02 12.90 1.57
CA PHE A 100 1.68 12.83 1.00
C PHE A 100 0.72 13.78 1.72
N SER A 101 0.11 14.66 0.95
CA SER A 101 -0.81 15.72 1.39
C SER A 101 -1.85 16.00 0.31
N ASN A 102 -2.85 16.81 0.62
CA ASN A 102 -3.89 17.15 -0.35
C ASN A 102 -3.32 17.85 -1.61
N GLY A 103 -2.21 18.59 -1.45
CA GLY A 103 -1.47 19.26 -2.52
C GLY A 103 -0.29 18.46 -3.11
N TRP A 104 -0.22 17.15 -2.88
CA TRP A 104 0.98 16.36 -3.19
C TRP A 104 1.39 16.42 -4.67
N ARG A 105 2.69 16.59 -4.91
CA ARG A 105 3.31 16.74 -6.25
C ARG A 105 2.69 17.84 -7.12
N GLY A 106 2.14 18.89 -6.49
CA GLY A 106 1.48 20.00 -7.20
C GLY A 106 0.09 19.65 -7.73
N GLY A 107 -0.44 18.48 -7.41
CA GLY A 107 -1.83 18.11 -7.68
C GLY A 107 -2.78 18.60 -6.59
N TRP A 108 -4.05 18.24 -6.72
CA TRP A 108 -5.07 18.49 -5.70
C TRP A 108 -6.00 17.29 -5.58
N PHE A 109 -5.90 16.55 -4.47
CA PHE A 109 -6.67 15.32 -4.27
C PHE A 109 -8.14 15.60 -3.96
N GLY A 110 -8.44 16.62 -3.16
CA GLY A 110 -9.80 17.03 -2.82
C GLY A 110 -10.61 15.93 -2.13
N HIS A 111 -11.90 15.87 -2.45
CA HIS A 111 -12.79 14.80 -2.00
C HIS A 111 -12.55 13.50 -2.79
N ALA A 112 -13.03 12.37 -2.31
CA ALA A 112 -12.73 11.05 -2.87
C ALA A 112 -12.96 10.92 -4.40
N GLY A 113 -14.04 11.49 -4.91
CA GLY A 113 -14.42 11.47 -6.32
C GLY A 113 -13.42 12.13 -7.28
N THR A 114 -12.57 13.05 -6.80
CA THR A 114 -11.54 13.71 -7.63
C THR A 114 -10.23 12.93 -7.68
N TRP A 115 -10.02 11.93 -6.82
CA TRP A 115 -8.73 11.24 -6.67
C TRP A 115 -8.29 10.53 -7.94
N VAL A 116 -9.20 9.88 -8.67
CA VAL A 116 -8.87 9.17 -9.92
C VAL A 116 -8.37 10.12 -11.00
N ALA A 117 -9.02 11.27 -11.18
CA ALA A 117 -8.63 12.26 -12.18
C ALA A 117 -7.29 12.91 -11.81
N ASN A 118 -7.14 13.32 -10.55
CA ASN A 118 -5.89 13.91 -10.05
C ASN A 118 -4.71 12.91 -10.16
N ALA A 119 -4.91 11.66 -9.74
CA ALA A 119 -3.88 10.62 -9.81
C ALA A 119 -3.39 10.41 -11.25
N ARG A 120 -4.29 10.39 -12.24
CA ARG A 120 -3.93 10.30 -13.66
C ARG A 120 -3.14 11.52 -14.14
N ASN A 121 -3.53 12.72 -13.73
CA ASN A 121 -2.79 13.95 -14.06
C ASN A 121 -1.38 13.96 -13.46
N LEU A 122 -1.19 13.32 -12.30
CA LEU A 122 0.11 13.12 -11.67
C LEU A 122 0.91 11.95 -12.25
N GLY A 123 0.41 11.27 -13.29
CA GLY A 123 1.07 10.13 -13.93
C GLY A 123 1.00 8.82 -13.14
N LEU A 124 0.17 8.74 -12.09
CA LEU A 124 0.02 7.53 -11.30
C LEU A 124 -0.78 6.46 -12.05
N VAL A 125 -0.49 5.19 -11.77
CA VAL A 125 -1.24 4.07 -12.34
C VAL A 125 -2.63 4.01 -11.69
N VAL A 126 -3.66 4.10 -12.54
CA VAL A 126 -5.06 3.91 -12.13
C VAL A 126 -5.73 2.90 -13.03
N ASN A 127 -6.22 1.79 -12.47
CA ASN A 127 -6.91 0.73 -13.21
C ASN A 127 -8.03 0.10 -12.37
N SER A 128 -8.66 -0.96 -12.89
CA SER A 128 -9.74 -1.71 -12.23
C SER A 128 -9.26 -3.02 -11.59
N THR A 129 -7.95 -3.25 -11.53
CA THR A 129 -7.36 -4.45 -10.94
C THR A 129 -7.01 -4.17 -9.48
N PRO A 130 -7.66 -4.82 -8.51
CA PRO A 130 -7.33 -4.61 -7.10
C PRO A 130 -5.88 -4.98 -6.83
N ALA A 131 -5.22 -4.17 -6.02
CA ALA A 131 -3.87 -4.44 -5.55
C ALA A 131 -3.76 -4.10 -4.07
N VAL A 132 -3.12 -4.96 -3.29
CA VAL A 132 -2.69 -4.62 -1.92
C VAL A 132 -1.83 -3.35 -1.98
N ASN A 133 -1.94 -2.50 -0.96
CA ASN A 133 -1.24 -1.20 -0.87
C ASN A 133 -1.65 -0.18 -1.93
N SER A 134 -2.82 -0.36 -2.54
CA SER A 134 -3.45 0.65 -3.38
C SER A 134 -4.57 1.36 -2.63
N VAL A 135 -5.03 2.47 -3.19
CA VAL A 135 -6.26 3.11 -2.75
C VAL A 135 -7.41 2.62 -3.61
N ALA A 136 -8.40 2.01 -2.98
CA ALA A 136 -9.70 1.74 -3.57
C ALA A 136 -10.50 3.05 -3.62
N VAL A 137 -10.87 3.48 -4.82
CA VAL A 137 -11.73 4.64 -5.05
C VAL A 137 -13.07 4.14 -5.57
N LEU A 138 -14.13 4.51 -4.85
CA LEU A 138 -15.51 4.46 -5.31
C LEU A 138 -15.84 5.83 -5.92
N PRO A 139 -16.01 5.93 -7.25
CA PRO A 139 -16.46 7.17 -7.86
C PRO A 139 -17.81 7.63 -7.30
N THR A 140 -18.14 8.91 -7.51
CA THR A 140 -19.44 9.48 -7.13
C THR A 140 -20.61 8.62 -7.64
N GLY A 141 -21.51 8.23 -6.73
CA GLY A 141 -22.71 7.45 -7.05
C GLY A 141 -22.48 5.95 -7.30
N VAL A 142 -21.24 5.45 -7.15
CA VAL A 142 -20.90 4.04 -7.37
C VAL A 142 -20.94 3.26 -6.06
N ASP A 143 -21.55 2.07 -6.09
CA ASP A 143 -21.50 1.08 -5.00
C ASP A 143 -21.98 1.62 -3.62
N GLY A 144 -22.89 2.59 -3.64
CA GLY A 144 -23.42 3.26 -2.44
C GLY A 144 -22.67 4.54 -2.03
N ALA A 145 -21.62 4.95 -2.76
CA ALA A 145 -20.91 6.19 -2.49
C ALA A 145 -21.76 7.42 -2.83
N GLY A 146 -21.72 8.43 -1.95
CA GLY A 146 -22.45 9.69 -2.13
C GLY A 146 -21.88 10.60 -3.23
N SER A 147 -22.32 11.86 -3.23
CA SER A 147 -21.90 12.89 -4.21
C SER A 147 -20.39 13.14 -4.21
N MET A 148 -19.72 12.92 -3.09
CA MET A 148 -18.29 13.13 -2.92
C MET A 148 -17.42 11.92 -3.29
N GLY A 149 -18.03 10.78 -3.65
CA GLY A 149 -17.33 9.50 -3.80
C GLY A 149 -16.89 8.91 -2.45
N HIS A 150 -16.08 7.86 -2.48
CA HIS A 150 -15.47 7.29 -1.28
C HIS A 150 -14.08 6.71 -1.57
N VAL A 151 -13.19 6.71 -0.58
CA VAL A 151 -11.87 6.07 -0.67
C VAL A 151 -11.61 5.17 0.52
N GLY A 152 -10.91 4.07 0.26
CA GLY A 152 -10.42 3.15 1.28
C GLY A 152 -9.03 2.61 0.93
N PHE A 153 -8.33 2.11 1.94
CA PHE A 153 -7.00 1.53 1.77
C PHE A 153 -7.10 0.01 1.61
N VAL A 154 -6.46 -0.54 0.58
CA VAL A 154 -6.53 -1.98 0.28
C VAL A 154 -5.49 -2.75 1.10
N LEU A 155 -5.97 -3.57 2.04
CA LEU A 155 -5.15 -4.43 2.88
C LEU A 155 -4.94 -5.83 2.29
N GLY A 156 -5.89 -6.29 1.47
CA GLY A 156 -5.88 -7.66 0.94
C GLY A 156 -6.64 -7.79 -0.37
N VAL A 157 -6.22 -8.72 -1.23
CA VAL A 157 -6.91 -9.09 -2.47
C VAL A 157 -6.90 -10.62 -2.57
N GLY A 158 -8.07 -11.22 -2.74
CA GLY A 158 -8.19 -12.67 -2.87
C GLY A 158 -9.65 -13.11 -2.97
N ASN A 159 -9.87 -14.29 -3.56
CA ASN A 159 -11.19 -14.92 -3.65
C ASN A 159 -12.29 -13.99 -4.23
N GLY A 160 -11.95 -13.17 -5.23
CA GLY A 160 -12.88 -12.22 -5.87
C GLY A 160 -13.26 -11.00 -5.02
N THR A 161 -12.63 -10.83 -3.84
CA THR A 161 -12.87 -9.72 -2.93
C THR A 161 -11.60 -8.90 -2.69
N VAL A 162 -11.84 -7.69 -2.20
CA VAL A 162 -10.83 -6.72 -1.80
C VAL A 162 -11.10 -6.38 -0.34
N ASP A 163 -10.15 -6.68 0.53
CA ASP A 163 -10.23 -6.27 1.93
C ASP A 163 -9.84 -4.80 2.04
N VAL A 164 -10.83 -3.97 2.34
CA VAL A 164 -10.71 -2.51 2.37
C VAL A 164 -10.91 -2.02 3.79
N GLU A 165 -10.01 -1.15 4.21
CA GLU A 165 -10.14 -0.39 5.43
C GLU A 165 -10.51 1.05 5.10
N ASP A 166 -11.57 1.55 5.73
CA ASP A 166 -12.09 2.88 5.48
C ASP A 166 -12.71 3.54 6.73
N TYR A 167 -12.99 4.83 6.58
CA TYR A 167 -13.54 5.70 7.61
C TYR A 167 -14.72 6.47 7.02
N ASN A 168 -15.74 6.71 7.84
CA ASN A 168 -16.91 7.54 7.51
C ASN A 168 -17.62 7.18 6.19
N TYR A 169 -17.85 5.88 5.96
CA TYR A 169 -18.64 5.42 4.82
C TYR A 169 -20.08 5.06 5.21
N ALA A 170 -20.22 3.99 5.98
CA ALA A 170 -21.45 3.60 6.65
C ALA A 170 -21.30 3.63 8.18
N ASP A 171 -20.04 3.55 8.64
CA ASP A 171 -19.63 3.50 10.03
C ASP A 171 -18.49 4.49 10.25
N SER A 172 -18.15 4.79 11.51
CA SER A 172 -16.99 5.63 11.82
C SER A 172 -15.68 5.00 11.34
N TYR A 173 -15.49 3.69 11.54
CA TYR A 173 -14.35 2.90 11.05
C TYR A 173 -14.83 1.52 10.62
N ALA A 174 -14.34 1.02 9.49
CA ALA A 174 -14.57 -0.35 9.08
C ALA A 174 -13.34 -0.95 8.38
N ARG A 175 -13.08 -2.23 8.67
CA ARG A 175 -12.30 -3.13 7.80
C ARG A 175 -13.24 -4.20 7.32
N ARG A 176 -13.45 -4.32 6.00
CA ARG A 176 -14.36 -5.31 5.45
C ARG A 176 -13.99 -5.74 4.03
N PRO A 177 -14.18 -7.04 3.71
CA PRO A 177 -14.11 -7.49 2.33
C PRO A 177 -15.25 -6.88 1.52
N ARG A 178 -14.90 -6.28 0.39
CA ARG A 178 -15.84 -5.78 -0.63
C ARG A 178 -15.67 -6.59 -1.92
N PRO A 179 -16.72 -6.83 -2.71
CA PRO A 179 -16.58 -7.42 -4.04
C PRO A 179 -15.68 -6.55 -4.93
N ALA A 180 -14.80 -7.16 -5.72
CA ALA A 180 -14.01 -6.44 -6.71
C ALA A 180 -14.87 -6.09 -7.93
N LEU A 181 -15.60 -4.95 -7.90
CA LEU A 181 -16.52 -4.57 -8.97
C LEU A 181 -15.79 -3.82 -10.11
N PRO A 182 -16.19 -4.00 -11.38
CA PRO A 182 -15.56 -3.32 -12.52
C PRO A 182 -15.62 -1.78 -12.46
N GLN A 183 -16.54 -1.23 -11.68
CA GLN A 183 -16.73 0.20 -11.50
C GLN A 183 -15.73 0.81 -10.50
N HIS A 184 -15.12 -0.02 -9.64
CA HIS A 184 -14.08 0.42 -8.71
C HIS A 184 -12.82 0.84 -9.46
N ARG A 185 -12.06 1.76 -8.88
CA ARG A 185 -10.74 2.15 -9.38
C ARG A 185 -9.71 1.98 -8.30
N PHE A 186 -8.52 1.55 -8.67
CA PHE A 186 -7.40 1.36 -7.77
C PHE A 186 -6.27 2.27 -8.19
N VAL A 187 -5.83 3.13 -7.27
CA VAL A 187 -4.70 4.06 -7.48
C VAL A 187 -3.47 3.45 -6.82
N ALA A 188 -2.43 3.21 -7.61
CA ALA A 188 -1.12 2.81 -7.09
C ALA A 188 -0.26 4.05 -6.87
N LEU A 189 0.17 4.28 -5.62
CA LEU A 189 1.01 5.43 -5.24
C LEU A 189 2.51 5.13 -5.24
N ILE A 190 2.83 3.84 -5.18
CA ILE A 190 4.16 3.32 -5.46
C ILE A 190 4.11 2.71 -6.85
N GLU A 191 5.05 3.08 -7.71
CA GLU A 191 5.29 2.28 -8.91
C GLU A 191 5.65 0.89 -8.42
N LYS A 192 4.84 -0.12 -8.77
CA LYS A 192 5.30 -1.50 -8.64
C LYS A 192 6.59 -1.51 -9.45
N TRP A 193 7.73 -1.68 -8.80
CA TRP A 193 8.89 -2.21 -9.50
C TRP A 193 8.38 -3.47 -10.15
N VAL A 194 8.18 -3.41 -11.47
CA VAL A 194 7.95 -4.58 -12.29
C VAL A 194 9.21 -5.39 -12.04
N VAL A 195 9.14 -6.35 -11.13
CA VAL A 195 10.07 -7.46 -11.13
C VAL A 195 9.67 -8.21 -12.40
N SER A 196 10.18 -7.72 -13.54
CA SER A 196 10.25 -8.51 -14.74
C SER A 196 10.93 -9.78 -14.29
N ALA A 197 10.17 -10.87 -14.33
CA ALA A 197 10.69 -12.21 -14.22
C ALA A 197 11.68 -12.38 -15.38
N CYS A 198 12.92 -11.93 -15.16
CA CYS A 198 14.02 -12.30 -16.00
C CYS A 198 14.22 -13.79 -15.73
N HIS A 199 13.86 -14.57 -16.75
CA HIS A 199 13.93 -16.03 -16.76
C HIS A 199 15.23 -16.51 -16.12
N LEU A 200 15.11 -17.34 -15.09
CA LEU A 200 16.15 -18.32 -14.78
C LEU A 200 16.24 -19.26 -15.99
N ARG A 201 17.33 -19.15 -16.74
CA ARG A 201 17.90 -20.26 -17.50
C ARG A 201 19.22 -20.64 -16.83
#